data_AF-A0A949V7C0-F1
#
_entry.id   AF-A0A949V7C0-F1
#
_cell.length_a   1.000
_cell.length_b   1.000
_cell.length_c   1.000
_cell.angle_alpha   90.00
_cell.angle_beta   90.00
_cell.angle_gamma   90.00
#
_symmetry.space_group_name_H-M   'P 1'
#
loop_
_entity.id
_entity.type
_entity.pdbx_description
1 polymer ?
#
loop_
_entity_poly.entity_id
_entity_poly.type
_entity_poly.pdbx_seq_one_letter_code
_entity_poly.pdbx_strand_id
1 'polypeptide(L)' 'MSSTNAKIRFKPRVYDWATKLDVQVAWLGVRPMRNKWASCSTAECHFNFNPELLDMDGELSKE' A
#
# COMPACT_ATOMS: atom_id res chain seq x y z
N MET A 1 16.49 -7.00 3.28
CA MET A 1 15.45 -8.00 2.92
C MET A 1 15.18 -7.90 1.43
N SER A 2 14.97 -9.00 0.70
CA SER A 2 14.66 -8.92 -0.75
C SER A 2 13.36 -8.14 -0.98
N SER A 3 13.35 -7.21 -1.93
CA SER A 3 12.21 -6.33 -2.26
C SER A 3 10.93 -7.10 -2.59
N THR A 4 11.05 -8.34 -3.07
CA THR A 4 9.93 -9.26 -3.29
C THR A 4 9.22 -9.64 -1.99
N ASN A 5 9.98 -9.95 -0.93
CA ASN A 5 9.40 -10.29 0.37
C ASN A 5 8.70 -9.10 1.02
N ALA A 6 9.21 -7.88 0.83
CA ALA A 6 8.56 -6.68 1.33
C ALA A 6 7.21 -6.44 0.63
N LYS A 7 7.14 -6.59 -0.70
CA LYS A 7 5.88 -6.50 -1.46
C LYS A 7 4.85 -7.55 -1.04
N ILE A 8 5.29 -8.78 -0.80
CA ILE A 8 4.42 -9.90 -0.37
C ILE A 8 3.78 -9.61 0.98
N ARG A 9 4.48 -8.96 1.91
CA ARG A 9 3.92 -8.58 3.22
C ARG A 9 3.06 -7.31 3.16
N PHE A 10 3.45 -6.37 2.31
CA PHE A 10 2.77 -5.08 2.21
C PHE A 10 1.34 -5.19 1.64
N LYS A 11 1.16 -5.96 0.57
CA LYS A 11 -0.16 -6.06 -0.09
C LYS A 11 -1.28 -6.59 0.82
N PRO A 12 -1.10 -7.72 1.54
CA PRO A 12 -2.10 -8.18 2.51
C PRO A 12 -2.45 -7.12 3.55
N ARG A 13 -1.46 -6.41 4.08
CA ARG A 13 -1.70 -5.35 5.06
C ARG A 13 -2.59 -4.22 4.52
N VAL A 14 -2.44 -3.86 3.25
CA VAL A 14 -3.33 -2.89 2.59
C VAL A 14 -4.76 -3.43 2.52
N TYR A 15 -4.96 -4.69 2.15
CA TYR A 15 -6.29 -5.32 2.10
C TYR A 15 -6.94 -5.44 3.49
N ASP A 16 -6.18 -5.76 4.53
CA ASP A 16 -6.67 -5.83 5.91
C ASP A 16 -7.25 -4.47 6.34
N TRP A 17 -6.52 -3.39 6.08
CA TRP A 17 -6.98 -2.03 6.39
C TRP A 17 -8.14 -1.59 5.52
N ALA A 18 -8.12 -1.89 4.22
CA ALA A 18 -9.24 -1.59 3.34
C ALA A 18 -10.53 -2.27 3.83
N THR A 19 -10.42 -3.53 4.28
CA THR A 19 -11.54 -4.27 4.88
C THR A 19 -12.03 -3.61 6.17
N LYS A 20 -11.14 -3.22 7.07
CA LYS A 20 -11.51 -2.51 8.31
C LYS A 20 -12.20 -1.17 8.06
N LEU A 21 -11.85 -0.51 6.97
CA LEU A 21 -12.41 0.79 6.56
C LEU A 21 -13.63 0.68 5.64
N ASP A 22 -14.06 -0.54 5.33
CA ASP A 22 -15.14 -0.83 4.36
C ASP A 22 -14.90 -0.19 2.98
N VAL A 23 -13.65 -0.26 2.51
CA VAL A 23 -13.23 0.26 1.21
C VAL A 23 -12.91 -0.88 0.25
N GLN A 24 -13.56 -0.87 -0.91
CA GLN A 24 -13.27 -1.82 -1.98
C GLN A 24 -11.90 -1.52 -2.62
N VAL A 25 -11.14 -2.57 -2.93
CA VAL A 25 -9.87 -2.48 -3.67
C VAL A 25 -10.04 -3.17 -5.01
N ALA A 26 -10.31 -2.39 -6.06
CA ALA A 26 -10.37 -2.91 -7.43
C ALA A 26 -8.98 -3.15 -8.01
N TRP A 27 -8.00 -2.34 -7.62
CA TRP A 27 -6.62 -2.50 -8.07
C TRP A 27 -5.61 -2.04 -7.01
N LEU A 28 -4.50 -2.79 -6.89
CA LEU A 28 -3.42 -2.49 -5.95
C LEU A 28 -2.05 -2.65 -6.62
N GLY A 29 -1.37 -1.53 -6.85
CA GLY A 29 -0.05 -1.50 -7.47
C GLY A 29 1.02 -0.88 -6.59
N VAL A 30 2.25 -1.38 -6.77
CA VAL A 30 3.46 -0.81 -6.19
C VAL A 30 4.38 -0.40 -7.35
N ARG A 31 4.58 0.91 -7.54
CA ARG A 31 5.34 1.47 -8.67
C ARG A 31 6.04 2.77 -8.27
N PRO A 32 7.16 3.15 -8.91
CA PRO A 32 7.82 4.43 -8.65
C PRO A 32 6.85 5.60 -8.83
N MET A 33 6.86 6.54 -7.89
CA MET A 33 6.02 7.74 -7.93
C MET A 33 6.88 8.95 -7.57
N ARG A 34 6.95 9.94 -8.47
CA ARG A 34 7.94 11.03 -8.37
C ARG A 34 7.71 11.98 -7.20
N ASN A 35 6.45 12.32 -6.90
CA ASN A 35 6.11 13.43 -6.00
C ASN A 35 5.24 13.00 -4.82
N LYS A 36 4.88 11.72 -4.71
CA LYS A 36 3.94 11.21 -3.69
C LYS A 36 4.26 9.77 -3.35
N TRP A 37 4.03 9.41 -2.10
CA TRP A 37 4.20 8.03 -1.63
C TRP A 37 3.02 7.14 -1.96
N ALA A 38 1.81 7.70 -2.13
CA ALA A 38 0.64 6.93 -2.50
C ALA A 38 -0.39 7.77 -3.26
N SER A 39 -1.33 7.09 -3.92
CA SER A 39 -2.58 7.70 -4.39
C SER A 39 -3.72 6.69 -4.38
N CYS A 40 -4.92 7.17 -4.04
CA CYS A 40 -6.17 6.42 -4.10
C CYS A 40 -7.15 7.15 -5.04
N SER A 41 -7.88 6.39 -5.86
CA SER A 41 -9.04 6.88 -6.62
C SER A 41 -10.30 6.30 -6.01
N THR A 42 -11.21 7.14 -5.55
CA THR A 42 -12.51 6.71 -5.02
C THR A 42 -13.46 6.25 -6.13
N ALA A 43 -13.37 6.84 -7.32
CA ALA A 43 -14.21 6.47 -8.46
C ALA A 43 -13.85 5.09 -9.03
N GLU A 44 -12.56 4.74 -9.05
CA GLU A 44 -12.07 3.48 -9.63
C GLU A 44 -11.62 2.46 -8.58
N CYS A 45 -11.60 2.82 -7.30
CA CYS A 45 -11.07 1.98 -6.21
C CYS A 45 -9.63 1.49 -6.46
N HIS A 46 -8.80 2.35 -7.05
CA HIS A 46 -7.42 2.07 -7.44
C HIS A 46 -6.41 2.63 -6.43
N PHE A 47 -5.55 1.78 -5.90
CA PHE A 47 -4.53 2.11 -4.91
C PHE A 47 -3.13 1.94 -5.49
N ASN A 48 -2.33 3.01 -5.47
CA ASN A 48 -0.93 3.02 -5.90
C ASN A 48 -0.04 3.39 -4.72
N PHE A 49 1.05 2.65 -4.54
CA PHE A 49 2.06 2.91 -3.52
C PHE A 49 3.45 2.98 -4.14
N ASN A 50 4.29 3.90 -3.64
CA ASN A 50 5.68 4.00 -4.00
C ASN A 50 6.47 2.85 -3.31
N PRO A 51 7.37 2.14 -4.01
CA PRO A 51 8.22 1.12 -3.40
C PRO A 51 9.07 1.61 -2.21
N GLU A 52 9.37 2.91 -2.10
CA GLU A 52 10.07 3.48 -0.94
C GLU A 52 9.33 3.21 0.38
N LEU A 53 8.00 3.06 0.35
CA LEU A 53 7.21 2.70 1.53
C LEU A 53 7.50 1.30 2.06
N LEU A 54 8.04 0.41 1.23
CA LEU A 54 8.36 -0.96 1.63
C LEU A 54 9.59 -1.03 2.54
N ASP A 55 10.43 0.00 2.45
CA ASP A 55 11.69 0.12 3.18
C ASP A 55 11.54 1.04 4.41
N MET A 56 10.36 1.62 4.62
CA MET A 56 10.06 2.39 5.84
C MET A 56 9.86 1.44 7.02
N ASP A 57 10.52 1.75 8.13
CA ASP A 57 10.36 1.00 9.38
C ASP A 57 8.90 1.04 9.84
N GLY A 58 8.35 -0.13 10.17
CA GLY A 58 6.94 -0.35 10.52
C GLY A 58 6.48 0.28 11.85
N GLU A 59 7.29 1.18 12.42
CA GLU A 59 7.07 1.82 13.72
C GLU A 59 5.88 2.79 13.74
N LEU A 60 5.30 3.09 12.56
CA LEU A 60 4.06 3.87 12.44
C LEU A 60 2.81 3.13 12.93
N SER A 61 2.92 1.86 13.36
CA SER A 61 1.81 1.12 13.97
C SER A 61 1.79 1.27 15.50
N LYS A 62 1.34 2.43 16.00
CA LYS A 62 0.79 2.53 17.36
C LYS A 62 -0.73 2.32 17.26
N GLU A 63 -1.20 1.20 17.79
CA GLU A 63 -2.61 0.98 18.11
C GLU A 63 -3.03 1.80 19.34
#